data_AF-A0A7W8HYB2-F1
#
_entry.id   AF-A0A7W8HYB2-F1
#
_cell.length_a   1.000
_cell.length_b   1.000
_cell.length_c   1.000
_cell.angle_alpha   90.00
_cell.angle_beta   90.00
_cell.angle_gamma   90.00
#
_symmetry.space_group_name_H-M   'P 1'
#
loop_
_entity.id
_entity.type
_entity.pdbx_description
1 polymer ?
#
loop_
_entity_poly.entity_id
_entity_poly.type
_entity_poly.pdbx_seq_one_letter_code
_entity_poly.pdbx_strand_id
1 'polypeptide(L)'
;MTSRRLTQTLPAALVALTWWTLVSRPGVVDPAFAGTIYVAMFAVTVVVFGVLFLALRVATGGSVIYWSTNRRDQVRPIGWMIVAGVAVMLAAGSILAGLGLFDVGAAWATSLLAWTLVPAAFLQFKWVIWPTRLSRPGPLKLLLFGVVAICVAAAWSYAAFSAAPAASRIPWDESVIVSLGAVIVGATAEEVIFRVLLLTALLDRTGSRLQAVFLSSVAFGLTHVPGEMAQSVAAGDWTMIQLIAHEYAPQFLIQTLTGLFLGVIWLRTGSIVLIAATHALFNTGGMLASGF
;
A
#
# COMPACT_ATOMS: atom_id res chain seq x y z
N MET A 1 7.08 9.24 22.58
CA MET A 1 7.99 9.31 21.40
C MET A 1 7.59 10.49 20.54
N THR A 2 8.51 11.38 20.16
CA THR A 2 8.22 12.48 19.21
C THR A 2 8.14 11.93 17.78
N SER A 3 7.31 12.54 16.92
CA SER A 3 7.11 12.11 15.53
C SER A 3 8.45 11.98 14.77
N ARG A 4 9.39 12.87 15.04
CA ARG A 4 10.74 12.88 14.45
C ARG A 4 11.55 11.59 14.70
N ARG A 5 11.38 10.96 15.87
CA ARG A 5 12.07 9.68 16.19
C ARG A 5 11.49 8.51 15.40
N LEU A 6 10.16 8.46 15.22
CA LEU A 6 9.49 7.41 14.43
C LEU A 6 9.97 7.37 12.98
N THR A 7 10.22 8.52 12.37
CA THR A 7 10.76 8.63 11.00
C THR A 7 12.19 8.18 10.83
N GLN A 8 12.97 8.06 11.90
CA GLN A 8 14.34 7.55 11.84
C GLN A 8 14.38 6.06 12.15
N THR A 9 13.54 5.60 13.07
CA THR A 9 13.48 4.20 13.48
C THR A 9 12.75 3.31 12.48
N LEU A 10 11.68 3.79 11.83
CA LEU A 10 10.91 2.96 10.92
C LEU A 10 11.61 2.63 9.60
N PRO A 11 12.36 3.54 8.94
CA PRO A 11 13.19 3.15 7.80
C PRO A 11 14.25 2.12 8.19
N ALA A 12 14.87 2.25 9.37
CA ALA A 12 15.81 1.25 9.88
C ALA A 12 15.12 -0.10 10.15
N ALA A 13 13.88 -0.09 10.67
CA ALA A 13 13.08 -1.29 10.84
C ALA A 13 12.71 -1.94 9.49
N LEU A 14 12.39 -1.16 8.45
CA LEU A 14 12.15 -1.69 7.10
C LEU A 14 13.42 -2.29 6.49
N VAL A 15 14.58 -1.66 6.69
CA VAL A 15 15.88 -2.21 6.28
C VAL A 15 16.14 -3.53 6.98
N ALA A 16 15.95 -3.57 8.31
CA ALA A 16 16.14 -4.77 9.10
C ALA A 16 15.18 -5.89 8.69
N LEU A 17 13.90 -5.56 8.46
CA LEU A 17 12.90 -6.51 7.97
C LEU A 17 13.28 -7.05 6.59
N THR A 18 13.65 -6.17 5.65
CA THR A 18 14.06 -6.59 4.29
C THR A 18 15.26 -7.49 4.36
N TRP A 19 16.30 -7.10 5.09
CA TRP A 19 17.49 -7.92 5.26
C TRP A 19 17.15 -9.27 5.88
N TRP A 20 16.38 -9.29 6.98
CA TRP A 20 15.93 -10.53 7.62
C TRP A 20 15.23 -11.43 6.60
N THR A 21 14.28 -10.91 5.82
CA THR A 21 13.51 -11.70 4.85
C THR A 21 14.36 -12.31 3.74
N LEU A 22 15.42 -11.62 3.32
CA LEU A 22 16.35 -12.12 2.30
C LEU A 22 17.20 -13.28 2.83
N VAL A 23 17.50 -13.32 4.13
CA VAL A 23 18.48 -14.25 4.70
C VAL A 23 17.88 -15.34 5.59
N SER A 24 16.65 -15.16 6.09
CA SER A 24 16.00 -16.05 7.05
C SER A 24 15.20 -17.17 6.41
N ARG A 25 14.97 -17.12 5.08
CA ARG A 25 14.16 -18.13 4.40
C ARG A 25 14.94 -19.46 4.36
N PRO A 26 14.35 -20.58 4.87
CA PRO A 26 15.02 -21.87 4.86
C PRO A 26 15.44 -22.28 3.45
N GLY A 27 16.69 -22.77 3.31
CA GLY A 27 17.23 -23.24 2.03
C GLY A 27 17.69 -22.16 1.04
N VAL A 28 17.59 -20.87 1.39
CA VAL A 28 18.05 -19.78 0.51
C VAL A 28 19.55 -19.53 0.62
N VAL A 29 20.14 -19.75 1.78
CA VAL A 29 21.56 -19.48 2.03
C VAL A 29 22.29 -20.79 2.28
N ASP A 30 23.25 -21.11 1.41
CA ASP A 30 24.17 -22.23 1.60
C ASP A 30 24.97 -22.00 2.91
N PRO A 31 24.93 -22.96 3.86
CA PRO A 31 25.69 -22.87 5.11
C PRO A 31 27.18 -22.58 4.90
N ALA A 32 27.78 -23.06 3.80
CA ALA A 32 29.19 -22.85 3.50
C ALA A 32 29.54 -21.38 3.21
N PHE A 33 28.57 -20.58 2.75
CA PHE A 33 28.76 -19.18 2.35
C PHE A 33 27.94 -18.19 3.17
N ALA A 34 27.28 -18.66 4.24
CA ALA A 34 26.28 -17.90 4.98
C ALA A 34 26.81 -16.55 5.49
N GLY A 35 28.00 -16.51 6.09
CA GLY A 35 28.60 -15.26 6.59
C GLY A 35 28.79 -14.21 5.50
N THR A 36 29.33 -14.62 4.34
CA THR A 36 29.57 -13.71 3.21
C THR A 36 28.25 -13.24 2.59
N ILE A 37 27.29 -14.14 2.39
CA ILE A 37 25.97 -13.81 1.83
C ILE A 37 25.22 -12.85 2.76
N TYR A 38 25.23 -13.09 4.08
CA TYR A 38 24.56 -12.22 5.05
C TYR A 38 25.11 -10.80 5.04
N VAL A 39 26.44 -10.64 5.02
CA VAL A 39 27.10 -9.32 4.97
C VAL A 39 26.84 -8.63 3.63
N ALA A 40 26.97 -9.35 2.51
CA ALA A 40 26.73 -8.79 1.19
C ALA A 40 25.27 -8.33 1.03
N MET A 41 24.29 -9.15 1.44
CA MET A 41 22.87 -8.79 1.40
C MET A 41 22.54 -7.62 2.33
N PHE A 42 23.17 -7.55 3.51
CA PHE A 42 23.03 -6.41 4.41
C PHE A 42 23.52 -5.13 3.73
N ALA A 43 24.74 -5.15 3.17
CA ALA A 43 25.32 -4.01 2.49
C ALA A 43 24.46 -3.54 1.31
N VAL A 44 23.98 -4.48 0.47
CA VAL A 44 23.08 -4.17 -0.65
C VAL A 44 21.78 -3.55 -0.15
N THR A 45 21.16 -4.11 0.89
CA THR A 45 19.91 -3.59 1.45
C THR A 45 20.11 -2.18 1.99
N VAL A 46 21.18 -1.93 2.74
CA VAL A 46 21.49 -0.59 3.27
C VAL A 46 21.72 0.41 2.14
N VAL A 47 22.48 0.05 1.10
CA VAL A 47 22.74 0.93 -0.04
C VAL A 47 21.44 1.26 -0.79
N VAL A 48 20.64 0.25 -1.12
CA VAL A 48 19.38 0.41 -1.86
C VAL A 48 18.42 1.30 -1.06
N PHE A 49 18.20 1.00 0.22
CA PHE A 49 17.32 1.82 1.06
C PHE A 49 17.88 3.22 1.29
N GLY A 50 19.20 3.38 1.39
CA GLY A 50 19.84 4.69 1.49
C GLY A 50 19.56 5.56 0.27
N VAL A 51 19.72 5.00 -0.93
CA VAL A 51 19.39 5.69 -2.19
C VAL A 51 17.89 6.01 -2.27
N LEU A 52 17.03 5.05 -1.96
CA LEU A 52 15.56 5.26 -1.96
C LEU A 52 15.14 6.35 -0.97
N PHE A 53 15.74 6.38 0.23
CA PHE A 53 15.44 7.40 1.23
C PHE A 53 15.90 8.79 0.80
N LEU A 54 17.09 8.90 0.19
CA LEU A 54 17.57 10.15 -0.38
C LEU A 54 16.67 10.64 -1.52
N ALA A 55 16.30 9.74 -2.44
CA ALA A 55 15.35 10.03 -3.52
C ALA A 55 14.01 10.50 -2.96
N LEU A 56 13.47 9.80 -1.95
CA LEU A 56 12.22 10.17 -1.28
C LEU A 56 12.32 11.54 -0.61
N ARG A 57 13.46 11.86 0.04
CA ARG A 57 13.68 13.18 0.65
C ARG A 57 13.65 14.31 -0.38
N VAL A 58 14.27 14.11 -1.54
CA VAL A 58 14.22 15.07 -2.65
C VAL A 58 12.79 15.15 -3.22
N ALA A 59 12.17 14.00 -3.47
CA ALA A 59 10.84 13.88 -4.06
C ALA A 59 9.74 14.46 -3.17
N THR A 60 9.89 14.41 -1.85
CA THR A 60 8.95 15.00 -0.88
C THR A 60 9.25 16.46 -0.52
N GLY A 61 10.34 17.04 -1.05
CA GLY A 61 10.67 18.45 -0.86
C GLY A 61 9.61 19.43 -1.38
N GLY A 62 9.77 20.71 -1.04
CA GLY A 62 8.87 21.80 -1.44
C GLY A 62 7.89 22.26 -0.35
N SER A 63 7.24 23.40 -0.58
CA SER A 63 6.43 24.11 0.42
C SER A 63 4.92 24.09 0.13
N VAL A 64 4.50 23.75 -1.10
CA VAL A 64 3.08 23.82 -1.48
C VAL A 64 2.27 22.69 -0.84
N ILE A 65 1.23 23.06 -0.11
CA ILE A 65 0.24 22.15 0.46
C ILE A 65 -1.06 22.31 -0.32
N TYR A 66 -1.56 21.21 -0.89
CA TYR A 66 -2.79 21.21 -1.70
C TYR A 66 -4.05 20.98 -0.88
N TRP A 67 -3.92 20.23 0.21
CA TRP A 67 -5.03 19.79 1.06
C TRP A 67 -4.63 19.84 2.52
N SER A 68 -5.60 20.14 3.38
CA SER A 68 -5.44 20.08 4.84
C SER A 68 -6.74 19.66 5.48
N THR A 69 -6.65 18.89 6.57
CA THR A 69 -7.77 18.62 7.45
C THR A 69 -8.07 19.78 8.39
N ASN A 70 -7.18 20.77 8.48
CA ASN A 70 -7.19 21.88 9.45
C ASN A 70 -7.29 21.40 10.92
N ARG A 71 -6.95 20.12 11.19
CA ARG A 71 -7.09 19.47 12.49
C ARG A 71 -5.93 18.50 12.74
N ARG A 72 -5.11 18.81 13.74
CA ARG A 72 -3.94 17.99 14.09
C ARG A 72 -4.32 16.64 14.73
N ASP A 73 -5.54 16.48 15.23
CA ASP A 73 -5.98 15.29 15.95
C ASP A 73 -6.58 14.18 15.05
N GLN A 74 -6.62 14.37 13.73
CA GLN A 74 -7.29 13.45 12.78
C GLN A 74 -6.59 12.09 12.57
N VAL A 75 -5.29 11.96 12.89
CA VAL A 75 -4.55 10.70 12.69
C VAL A 75 -5.16 9.56 13.52
N ARG A 76 -5.58 9.83 14.75
CA ARG A 76 -6.17 8.81 15.65
C ARG A 76 -7.52 8.27 15.15
N PRO A 77 -8.54 9.10 14.84
CA PRO A 77 -9.80 8.59 14.31
C PRO A 77 -9.66 7.90 12.95
N ILE A 78 -8.73 8.35 12.08
CA ILE A 78 -8.41 7.64 10.84
C ILE A 78 -7.80 6.26 11.14
N GLY A 79 -6.91 6.17 12.13
CA GLY A 79 -6.39 4.88 12.59
C GLY A 79 -7.50 3.92 13.05
N TRP A 80 -8.48 4.42 13.81
CA TRP A 80 -9.65 3.61 14.20
C TRP A 80 -10.54 3.22 13.02
N MET A 81 -10.71 4.10 12.04
CA MET A 81 -11.43 3.79 10.81
C MET A 81 -10.77 2.64 10.04
N ILE A 82 -9.44 2.65 9.92
CA ILE A 82 -8.67 1.58 9.27
C ILE A 82 -8.83 0.26 10.04
N VAL A 83 -8.67 0.28 11.36
CA VAL A 83 -8.84 -0.90 12.22
C VAL A 83 -10.27 -1.46 12.11
N ALA A 84 -11.29 -0.59 12.11
CA ALA A 84 -12.68 -0.99 11.93
C ALA A 84 -12.91 -1.61 10.54
N GLY A 85 -12.31 -1.05 9.48
CA GLY A 85 -12.37 -1.60 8.12
C GLY A 85 -11.82 -3.02 8.06
N VAL A 86 -10.61 -3.23 8.61
CA VAL A 86 -10.01 -4.57 8.71
C VAL A 86 -10.88 -5.52 9.53
N ALA A 87 -11.39 -5.08 10.68
CA ALA A 87 -12.22 -5.92 11.55
C ALA A 87 -13.52 -6.36 10.85
N VAL A 88 -14.19 -5.45 10.15
CA VAL A 88 -15.40 -5.75 9.37
C VAL A 88 -15.10 -6.73 8.24
N MET A 89 -14.01 -6.51 7.49
CA MET A 89 -13.57 -7.40 6.42
C MET A 89 -13.33 -8.82 6.95
N LEU A 90 -12.57 -8.97 8.04
CA LEU A 90 -12.26 -10.27 8.64
C LEU A 90 -13.49 -10.97 9.22
N ALA A 91 -14.38 -10.22 9.89
CA ALA A 91 -15.61 -10.75 10.44
C ALA A 91 -16.56 -11.25 9.33
N ALA A 92 -16.75 -10.45 8.28
CA ALA A 92 -17.57 -10.83 7.13
C ALA A 92 -17.02 -12.06 6.43
N GLY A 93 -15.69 -12.12 6.19
CA GLY A 93 -15.05 -13.29 5.60
C GLY A 93 -15.24 -14.55 6.46
N SER A 94 -15.09 -14.43 7.78
CA SER A 94 -15.29 -15.55 8.71
C SER A 94 -16.74 -16.06 8.70
N ILE A 95 -17.73 -15.15 8.64
CA ILE A 95 -19.15 -15.51 8.55
C ILE A 95 -19.43 -16.25 7.24
N LEU A 96 -18.96 -15.71 6.11
CA LEU A 96 -19.15 -16.36 4.80
C LEU A 96 -18.46 -17.73 4.74
N ALA A 97 -17.29 -17.87 5.35
CA ALA A 97 -16.58 -19.14 5.43
C ALA A 97 -17.38 -20.16 6.24
N GLY A 98 -17.95 -19.75 7.38
CA GLY A 98 -18.84 -20.61 8.19
C GLY A 98 -20.12 -21.03 7.47
N LEU A 99 -20.57 -20.26 6.48
CA LEU A 99 -21.72 -20.59 5.62
C LEU A 99 -21.33 -21.41 4.37
N GLY A 100 -20.05 -21.68 4.13
CA GLY A 100 -19.57 -22.32 2.91
C GLY A 100 -19.69 -21.45 1.65
N LEU A 101 -19.77 -20.13 1.81
CA LEU A 101 -19.96 -19.14 0.73
C LEU A 101 -18.72 -18.26 0.51
N PHE A 102 -17.59 -18.60 1.12
CA PHE A 102 -16.36 -17.81 0.98
C PHE A 102 -15.53 -18.32 -0.19
N ASP A 103 -15.68 -17.64 -1.32
CA ASP A 103 -14.84 -17.79 -2.50
C ASP A 103 -14.05 -16.49 -2.78
N VAL A 104 -13.28 -16.48 -3.87
CA VAL A 104 -12.48 -15.33 -4.29
C VAL A 104 -13.37 -14.10 -4.52
N GLY A 105 -14.51 -14.26 -5.21
CA GLY A 105 -15.44 -13.15 -5.48
C GLY A 105 -16.03 -12.55 -4.21
N ALA A 106 -16.41 -13.39 -3.25
CA ALA A 106 -16.89 -13.00 -1.95
C ALA A 106 -15.83 -12.26 -1.12
N ALA A 107 -14.56 -12.70 -1.18
CA ALA A 107 -13.44 -12.01 -0.54
C ALA A 107 -13.21 -10.61 -1.14
N TRP A 108 -13.26 -10.47 -2.46
CA TRP A 108 -13.18 -9.17 -3.14
C TRP A 108 -14.35 -8.25 -2.76
N ALA A 109 -15.58 -8.75 -2.82
CA ALA A 109 -16.78 -7.98 -2.51
C ALA A 109 -16.79 -7.50 -1.06
N THR A 110 -16.47 -8.38 -0.10
CA THR A 110 -16.40 -8.02 1.33
C THR A 110 -15.33 -6.97 1.60
N SER A 111 -14.15 -7.11 0.99
CA SER A 111 -13.07 -6.12 1.10
C SER A 111 -13.51 -4.77 0.53
N LEU A 112 -14.09 -4.74 -0.67
CA LEU A 112 -14.56 -3.51 -1.31
C LEU A 112 -15.64 -2.79 -0.50
N LEU A 113 -16.60 -3.55 0.05
CA LEU A 113 -17.65 -3.03 0.90
C LEU A 113 -17.09 -2.48 2.20
N ALA A 114 -16.21 -3.20 2.88
CA ALA A 114 -15.59 -2.75 4.12
C ALA A 114 -14.80 -1.45 3.91
N TRP A 115 -13.96 -1.40 2.88
CA TRP A 115 -13.13 -0.25 2.57
C TRP A 115 -13.89 0.95 1.97
N THR A 116 -15.15 0.78 1.60
CA THR A 116 -16.01 1.88 1.13
C THR A 116 -16.96 2.36 2.22
N LEU A 117 -17.69 1.44 2.86
CA LEU A 117 -18.76 1.76 3.80
C LEU A 117 -18.22 2.23 5.16
N VAL A 118 -17.11 1.65 5.65
CA VAL A 118 -16.54 2.07 6.93
C VAL A 118 -16.03 3.52 6.85
N PRO A 119 -15.20 3.91 5.86
CA PRO A 119 -14.82 5.32 5.72
C PRO A 119 -16.01 6.26 5.50
N ALA A 120 -17.00 5.84 4.70
CA ALA A 120 -18.22 6.62 4.49
C ALA A 120 -18.96 6.88 5.81
N ALA A 121 -19.11 5.86 6.68
CA ALA A 121 -19.72 6.01 7.99
C ALA A 121 -18.91 6.98 8.88
N PHE A 122 -17.58 6.83 8.95
CA PHE A 122 -16.73 7.72 9.75
C PHE A 122 -16.80 9.18 9.29
N LEU A 123 -16.91 9.42 7.97
CA LEU A 123 -17.12 10.75 7.39
C LEU A 123 -18.52 11.28 7.71
N GLN A 124 -19.57 10.47 7.53
CA GLN A 124 -20.96 10.84 7.77
C GLN A 124 -21.21 11.24 9.24
N PHE A 125 -20.64 10.48 10.18
CA PHE A 125 -20.72 10.77 11.62
C PHE A 125 -19.68 11.80 12.08
N LYS A 126 -18.90 12.38 11.17
CA LYS A 126 -17.89 13.41 11.43
C LYS A 126 -16.81 13.00 12.44
N TRP A 127 -16.56 11.70 12.58
CA TRP A 127 -15.43 11.17 13.34
C TRP A 127 -14.12 11.39 12.59
N VAL A 128 -14.18 11.31 11.27
CA VAL A 128 -13.13 11.75 10.34
C VAL A 128 -13.67 12.91 9.51
N ILE A 129 -12.81 13.89 9.20
CA ILE A 129 -13.16 15.05 8.40
C ILE A 129 -12.50 14.94 7.03
N TRP A 130 -13.29 15.16 5.98
CA TRP A 130 -12.77 15.29 4.64
C TRP A 130 -11.85 16.52 4.51
N PRO A 131 -10.62 16.37 3.99
CA PRO A 131 -9.71 17.50 3.83
C PRO A 131 -10.26 18.60 2.93
N THR A 132 -9.97 19.85 3.27
CA THR A 132 -10.27 21.01 2.44
C THR A 132 -9.14 21.28 1.46
N ARG A 133 -9.50 21.66 0.24
CA ARG A 133 -8.52 22.03 -0.79
C ARG A 133 -8.02 23.45 -0.53
N LEU A 134 -6.72 23.60 -0.32
CA LEU A 134 -6.08 24.89 -0.09
C LEU A 134 -5.52 25.51 -1.38
N SER A 135 -5.09 24.68 -2.33
CA SER A 135 -4.52 25.14 -3.59
C SER A 135 -4.78 24.15 -4.73
N ARG A 136 -4.50 24.57 -5.96
CA ARG A 136 -4.58 23.73 -7.16
C ARG A 136 -3.23 23.64 -7.85
N PRO A 137 -2.84 22.47 -8.37
CA PRO A 137 -1.67 22.35 -9.22
C PRO A 137 -1.90 23.12 -10.52
N GLY A 138 -0.83 23.72 -11.07
CA GLY A 138 -0.86 24.24 -12.43
C GLY A 138 -0.94 23.10 -13.46
N PRO A 139 -1.49 23.34 -14.66
CA PRO A 139 -1.69 22.31 -15.68
C PRO A 139 -0.38 21.63 -16.11
N LEU A 140 0.69 22.40 -16.30
CA LEU A 140 2.01 21.86 -16.63
C LEU A 140 2.52 20.89 -15.56
N LYS A 141 2.33 21.22 -14.28
CA LYS A 141 2.75 20.35 -13.18
C LYS A 141 1.95 19.05 -13.18
N LEU A 142 0.63 19.15 -13.41
CA LEU A 142 -0.23 17.98 -13.53
C LEU A 142 0.20 17.08 -14.69
N LEU A 143 0.51 17.69 -15.84
CA LEU A 143 0.97 16.98 -17.03
C LEU A 143 2.30 16.27 -16.78
N LEU A 144 3.32 16.97 -16.27
CA LEU A 144 4.64 16.39 -16.03
C LEU A 144 4.61 15.23 -15.05
N PHE A 145 3.97 15.43 -13.89
CA PHE A 145 3.83 14.33 -12.91
C PHE A 145 2.88 13.24 -13.41
N GLY A 146 1.88 13.59 -14.22
CA GLY A 146 0.97 12.64 -14.84
C GLY A 146 1.68 11.71 -15.81
N VAL A 147 2.47 12.25 -16.74
CA VAL A 147 3.27 11.45 -17.69
C VAL A 147 4.21 10.52 -16.95
N VAL A 148 4.97 11.03 -15.97
CA VAL A 148 5.90 10.19 -15.19
C VAL A 148 5.15 9.09 -14.45
N ALA A 149 4.05 9.41 -13.78
CA ALA A 149 3.26 8.45 -13.01
C ALA A 149 2.70 7.33 -13.90
N ILE A 150 2.07 7.69 -15.01
CA ILE A 150 1.45 6.74 -15.93
C ILE A 150 2.51 5.89 -16.65
N CYS A 151 3.63 6.47 -17.09
CA CYS A 151 4.69 5.70 -17.73
C CYS A 151 5.33 4.68 -16.78
N VAL A 152 5.57 5.06 -15.52
CA VAL A 152 6.12 4.13 -14.51
C VAL A 152 5.13 3.00 -14.22
N ALA A 153 3.85 3.34 -14.00
CA ALA A 153 2.82 2.34 -13.75
C ALA A 153 2.58 1.42 -14.96
N ALA A 154 2.61 1.95 -16.19
CA ALA A 154 2.50 1.15 -17.40
C ALA A 154 3.70 0.20 -17.56
N ALA A 155 4.93 0.69 -17.34
CA ALA A 155 6.14 -0.13 -17.41
C ALA A 155 6.13 -1.25 -16.36
N TRP A 156 5.69 -0.94 -15.13
CA TRP A 156 5.51 -1.93 -14.07
C TRP A 156 4.51 -3.01 -14.48
N SER A 157 3.34 -2.60 -14.97
CA SER A 157 2.28 -3.54 -15.32
C SER A 157 2.64 -4.37 -16.54
N TYR A 158 3.35 -3.79 -17.50
CA TYR A 158 3.91 -4.53 -18.62
C TYR A 158 4.96 -5.54 -18.16
N ALA A 159 5.87 -5.17 -17.26
CA ALA A 159 6.87 -6.09 -16.72
C ALA A 159 6.21 -7.29 -16.03
N ALA A 160 5.20 -7.05 -15.18
CA ALA A 160 4.43 -8.10 -14.52
C ALA A 160 3.75 -9.04 -15.54
N PHE A 161 3.06 -8.46 -16.54
CA PHE A 161 2.43 -9.23 -17.61
C PHE A 161 3.45 -10.05 -18.44
N SER A 162 4.59 -9.44 -18.80
CA SER A 162 5.63 -10.10 -19.60
C SER A 162 6.31 -11.26 -18.90
N ALA A 163 6.31 -11.25 -17.56
CA ALA A 163 6.85 -12.33 -16.73
C ALA A 163 5.82 -13.43 -16.43
N ALA A 164 4.56 -13.25 -16.82
CA ALA A 164 3.51 -14.22 -16.58
C ALA A 164 3.72 -15.51 -17.40
N PRO A 165 3.36 -16.70 -16.85
CA PRO A 165 3.41 -17.95 -17.61
C PRO A 165 2.63 -17.86 -18.93
N ALA A 166 3.14 -18.47 -20.00
CA ALA A 166 2.46 -18.43 -21.32
C ALA A 166 1.06 -19.08 -21.31
N ALA A 167 0.74 -19.88 -20.29
CA ALA A 167 -0.57 -20.47 -20.07
C ALA A 167 -1.60 -19.50 -19.45
N SER A 168 -1.18 -18.32 -18.97
CA SER A 168 -2.04 -17.25 -18.45
C SER A 168 -2.80 -16.58 -19.60
N ARG A 169 -3.76 -17.28 -20.20
CA ARG A 169 -4.64 -16.67 -21.21
C ARG A 169 -5.60 -15.73 -20.50
N ILE A 170 -5.60 -14.46 -20.88
CA ILE A 170 -6.65 -13.50 -20.52
C ILE A 170 -7.93 -13.98 -21.23
N PRO A 171 -8.95 -14.48 -20.50
CA PRO A 171 -10.25 -14.76 -21.11
C PRO A 171 -10.90 -13.40 -21.36
N TRP A 172 -10.99 -12.96 -22.61
CA TRP A 172 -11.63 -11.69 -22.96
C TRP A 172 -13.16 -11.81 -22.89
N ASP A 173 -13.70 -11.96 -21.69
CA ASP A 173 -15.13 -12.06 -21.40
C ASP A 173 -15.59 -10.99 -20.39
N GLU A 174 -16.85 -11.09 -19.94
CA GLU A 174 -17.45 -10.14 -18.99
C GLU A 174 -16.71 -10.07 -17.65
N SER A 175 -16.00 -11.13 -17.25
CA SER A 175 -15.24 -11.17 -15.99
C SER A 175 -14.10 -10.16 -15.98
N VAL A 176 -13.51 -9.85 -17.15
CA VAL A 176 -12.47 -8.83 -17.31
C VAL A 176 -13.00 -7.45 -16.96
N ILE A 177 -14.19 -7.12 -17.48
CA ILE A 177 -14.80 -5.80 -17.27
C ILE A 177 -15.11 -5.59 -15.79
N VAL A 178 -15.68 -6.62 -15.15
CA VAL A 178 -15.99 -6.59 -13.71
C VAL A 178 -14.71 -6.43 -12.89
N SER A 179 -13.66 -7.18 -13.21
CA SER A 179 -12.38 -7.13 -12.50
C SER A 179 -11.65 -5.81 -12.68
N LEU A 180 -11.64 -5.24 -13.89
CA LEU A 180 -11.10 -3.91 -14.13
C LEU A 180 -11.86 -2.84 -13.34
N GLY A 181 -13.19 -2.94 -13.29
CA GLY A 181 -14.02 -2.10 -12.45
C GLY A 181 -13.63 -2.22 -10.97
N ALA A 182 -13.48 -3.45 -10.47
CA ALA A 182 -13.07 -3.72 -9.09
C ALA A 182 -11.68 -3.16 -8.79
N VAL A 183 -10.71 -3.29 -9.70
CA VAL A 183 -9.37 -2.71 -9.57
C VAL A 183 -9.42 -1.19 -9.44
N ILE A 184 -10.23 -0.51 -10.27
CA ILE A 184 -10.37 0.94 -10.21
C ILE A 184 -11.02 1.39 -8.90
N VAL A 185 -12.11 0.74 -8.49
CA VAL A 185 -12.83 1.11 -7.26
C VAL A 185 -11.98 0.82 -6.03
N GLY A 186 -11.33 -0.35 -5.98
CA GLY A 186 -10.42 -0.74 -4.89
C GLY A 186 -9.25 0.22 -4.77
N ALA A 187 -8.55 0.51 -5.87
CA ALA A 187 -7.47 1.48 -5.90
C ALA A 187 -7.94 2.87 -5.44
N THR A 188 -9.14 3.31 -5.86
CA THR A 188 -9.71 4.58 -5.44
C THR A 188 -9.99 4.62 -3.93
N ALA A 189 -10.60 3.57 -3.39
CA ALA A 189 -10.90 3.46 -1.95
C ALA A 189 -9.61 3.52 -1.12
N GLU A 190 -8.58 2.78 -1.51
CA GLU A 190 -7.28 2.79 -0.85
C GLU A 190 -6.61 4.17 -0.93
N GLU A 191 -6.60 4.81 -2.09
CA GLU A 191 -6.01 6.14 -2.23
C GLU A 191 -6.73 7.19 -1.38
N VAL A 192 -8.07 7.11 -1.29
CA VAL A 192 -8.84 7.98 -0.39
C VAL A 192 -8.40 7.79 1.05
N ILE A 193 -8.32 6.55 1.54
CA ILE A 193 -7.97 6.27 2.94
C ILE A 193 -6.53 6.68 3.24
N PHE A 194 -5.58 6.22 2.43
CA PHE A 194 -4.16 6.32 2.78
C PHE A 194 -3.52 7.63 2.34
N ARG A 195 -3.91 8.20 1.20
CA ARG A 195 -3.31 9.43 0.66
C ARG A 195 -4.17 10.65 0.96
N VAL A 196 -5.47 10.59 0.67
CA VAL A 196 -6.35 11.74 0.93
C VAL A 196 -6.53 11.97 2.42
N LEU A 197 -6.94 10.94 3.18
CA LEU A 197 -7.21 11.08 4.62
C LEU A 197 -5.94 10.99 5.47
N LEU A 198 -5.29 9.82 5.51
CA LEU A 198 -4.20 9.54 6.45
C LEU A 198 -2.96 10.40 6.20
N LEU A 199 -2.43 10.43 4.97
CA LEU A 199 -1.24 11.22 4.64
C LEU A 199 -1.49 12.72 4.91
N THR A 200 -2.65 13.26 4.52
CA THR A 200 -2.98 14.68 4.79
C THR A 200 -3.06 14.98 6.29
N ALA A 201 -3.70 14.10 7.08
CA ALA A 201 -3.73 14.26 8.54
C ALA A 201 -2.33 14.15 9.17
N LEU A 202 -1.48 13.25 8.67
CA LEU A 202 -0.09 13.12 9.11
C LEU A 202 0.73 14.37 8.74
N LEU A 203 0.48 14.96 7.57
CA LEU A 203 1.13 16.20 7.16
C LEU A 203 0.77 17.35 8.11
N ASP A 204 -0.51 17.53 8.42
CA ASP A 204 -0.97 18.54 9.38
C ASP A 204 -0.42 18.30 10.80
N ARG A 205 -0.36 17.03 11.23
CA ARG A 205 0.10 16.65 12.57
C ARG A 205 1.60 16.81 12.76
N THR A 206 2.40 16.52 11.74
CA THR A 206 3.86 16.42 11.84
C THR A 206 4.59 17.60 11.23
N GLY A 207 3.97 18.32 10.29
CA GLY A 207 4.61 19.35 9.48
C GLY A 207 5.69 18.82 8.54
N SER A 208 5.89 17.50 8.46
CA SER A 208 6.95 16.87 7.69
C SER A 208 6.37 16.05 6.54
N ARG A 209 6.62 16.52 5.32
CA ARG A 209 6.20 15.87 4.07
C ARG A 209 6.76 14.46 3.93
N LEU A 210 8.06 14.32 4.19
CA LEU A 210 8.75 13.03 4.19
C LEU A 210 8.12 12.07 5.20
N GLN A 211 7.86 12.56 6.43
CA GLN A 211 7.23 11.75 7.47
C GLN A 211 5.84 11.27 7.08
N ALA A 212 5.01 12.18 6.57
CA ALA A 212 3.64 11.89 6.22
C ALA A 212 3.56 10.82 5.13
N VAL A 213 4.33 10.97 4.05
CA VAL A 213 4.39 9.98 2.96
C VAL A 213 4.90 8.64 3.47
N PHE A 214 5.99 8.64 4.23
CA PHE A 214 6.57 7.40 4.72
C PHE A 214 5.60 6.63 5.62
N LEU A 215 5.02 7.30 6.62
CA LEU A 215 4.11 6.65 7.57
C LEU A 215 2.82 6.17 6.92
N SER A 216 2.23 6.95 6.00
CA SER A 216 1.02 6.51 5.29
C SER A 216 1.28 5.30 4.39
N SER A 217 2.48 5.21 3.81
CA SER A 217 2.86 4.10 2.92
C SER A 217 3.15 2.82 3.68
N VAL A 218 3.79 2.91 4.84
CA VAL A 218 3.94 1.77 5.76
C VAL A 218 2.57 1.31 6.26
N ALA A 219 1.68 2.24 6.66
CA ALA A 219 0.33 1.88 7.08
C ALA A 219 -0.47 1.20 5.97
N PHE A 220 -0.32 1.65 4.72
CA PHE A 220 -0.90 1.00 3.54
C PHE A 220 -0.41 -0.44 3.39
N GLY A 221 0.91 -0.68 3.43
CA GLY A 221 1.44 -2.05 3.35
C GLY A 221 1.02 -2.94 4.52
N LEU A 222 0.94 -2.39 5.74
CA LEU A 222 0.52 -3.14 6.92
C LEU A 222 -0.96 -3.54 6.88
N THR A 223 -1.80 -2.83 6.13
CA THR A 223 -3.25 -3.07 6.13
C THR A 223 -3.65 -4.40 5.50
N HIS A 224 -2.81 -4.98 4.64
CA HIS A 224 -3.12 -6.25 3.98
C HIS A 224 -2.64 -7.48 4.79
N VAL A 225 -1.70 -7.30 5.74
CA VAL A 225 -1.20 -8.38 6.62
C VAL A 225 -2.33 -9.21 7.25
N PRO A 226 -3.38 -8.60 7.83
CA PRO A 226 -4.40 -9.38 8.53
C PRO A 226 -5.18 -10.30 7.60
N GLY A 227 -5.43 -9.89 6.36
CA GLY A 227 -6.13 -10.72 5.36
C GLY A 227 -5.33 -11.97 5.01
N GLU A 228 -4.03 -11.80 4.77
CA GLU A 228 -3.11 -12.90 4.42
C GLU A 228 -2.93 -13.90 5.57
N MET A 229 -2.97 -13.44 6.82
CA MET A 229 -2.76 -14.28 7.99
C MET A 229 -4.05 -14.86 8.60
N ALA A 230 -5.23 -14.37 8.19
CA ALA A 230 -6.50 -14.64 8.86
C ALA A 230 -6.79 -16.13 9.01
N GLN A 231 -6.65 -16.88 7.92
CA GLN A 231 -6.99 -18.31 7.88
C GLN A 231 -6.05 -19.13 8.78
N SER A 232 -4.75 -18.90 8.71
CA SER A 232 -3.76 -19.64 9.51
C SER A 232 -3.86 -19.32 11.00
N VAL A 233 -4.16 -18.06 11.35
CA VAL A 233 -4.44 -17.68 12.74
C VAL A 233 -5.72 -18.37 13.25
N ALA A 234 -6.79 -18.38 12.46
CA ALA A 234 -8.04 -19.05 12.83
C ALA A 234 -7.86 -20.57 13.00
N ALA A 235 -7.00 -21.19 12.18
CA ALA A 235 -6.67 -22.62 12.26
C ALA A 235 -5.65 -22.97 13.35
N GLY A 236 -5.01 -21.98 13.99
CA GLY A 236 -3.94 -22.20 14.97
C GLY A 236 -2.66 -22.81 14.38
N ASP A 237 -2.44 -22.69 13.07
CA ASP A 237 -1.30 -23.28 12.37
C ASP A 237 -0.09 -22.33 12.39
N TRP A 238 0.67 -22.41 13.48
CA TRP A 238 1.85 -21.57 13.71
C TRP A 238 2.97 -21.79 12.68
N THR A 239 3.07 -22.98 12.09
CA THR A 239 4.05 -23.27 11.04
C THR A 239 3.68 -22.53 9.75
N MET A 240 2.41 -22.59 9.37
CA MET A 240 1.90 -21.86 8.20
C MET A 240 2.01 -20.34 8.40
N ILE A 241 1.77 -19.82 9.61
CA ILE A 241 1.95 -18.39 9.90
C ILE A 241 3.39 -17.93 9.61
N GLN A 242 4.40 -18.72 9.99
CA GLN A 242 5.80 -18.39 9.69
C GLN A 242 6.08 -18.38 8.18
N LEU A 243 5.54 -19.37 7.45
CA LEU A 243 5.67 -19.44 6.00
C LEU A 243 5.04 -18.21 5.33
N ILE A 244 3.79 -17.89 5.68
CA ILE A 244 3.06 -16.72 5.16
C ILE A 244 3.80 -15.43 5.50
N ALA A 245 4.36 -15.30 6.71
CA ALA A 245 5.15 -14.12 7.06
C ALA A 245 6.37 -13.94 6.14
N HIS A 246 7.05 -15.02 5.76
CA HIS A 246 8.15 -14.97 4.81
C HIS A 246 7.69 -14.66 3.37
N GLU A 247 6.56 -15.21 2.94
CA GLU A 247 6.03 -14.97 1.59
C GLU A 247 5.39 -13.58 1.43
N TYR A 248 4.80 -13.05 2.49
CA TYR A 248 4.17 -11.74 2.48
C TYR A 248 5.18 -10.60 2.60
N ALA A 249 6.31 -10.81 3.26
CA ALA A 249 7.31 -9.77 3.46
C ALA A 249 7.73 -9.02 2.17
N PRO A 250 8.06 -9.72 1.05
CA PRO A 250 8.31 -9.05 -0.23
C PRO A 250 7.11 -8.23 -0.73
N GLN A 251 5.89 -8.72 -0.53
CA GLN A 251 4.66 -8.01 -0.92
C GLN A 251 4.47 -6.74 -0.09
N PHE A 252 4.69 -6.80 1.23
CA PHE A 252 4.68 -5.64 2.11
C PHE A 252 5.65 -4.55 1.65
N LEU A 253 6.85 -4.95 1.24
CA LEU A 253 7.86 -4.00 0.73
C LEU A 253 7.40 -3.36 -0.58
N ILE A 254 6.88 -4.15 -1.52
CA ILE A 254 6.33 -3.64 -2.79
C ILE A 254 5.17 -2.67 -2.53
N GLN A 255 4.20 -3.06 -1.70
CA GLN A 255 3.07 -2.19 -1.33
C GLN A 255 3.55 -0.89 -0.68
N THR A 256 4.55 -0.97 0.20
CA THR A 256 5.15 0.22 0.82
C THR A 256 5.80 1.11 -0.24
N LEU A 257 6.58 0.56 -1.17
CA LEU A 257 7.21 1.32 -2.26
C LEU A 257 6.19 1.98 -3.19
N THR A 258 5.13 1.26 -3.56
CA THR A 258 3.99 1.79 -4.32
C THR A 258 3.32 2.92 -3.56
N GLY A 259 3.10 2.76 -2.26
CA GLY A 259 2.58 3.81 -1.39
C GLY A 259 3.48 5.05 -1.35
N LEU A 260 4.80 4.88 -1.28
CA LEU A 260 5.75 6.00 -1.26
C LEU A 260 5.67 6.81 -2.57
N PHE A 261 5.61 6.10 -3.70
CA PHE A 261 5.49 6.72 -5.02
C PHE A 261 4.17 7.50 -5.16
N LEU A 262 3.04 6.88 -4.82
CA LEU A 262 1.72 7.51 -4.88
C LEU A 262 1.59 8.67 -3.89
N GLY A 263 2.20 8.56 -2.70
CA GLY A 263 2.27 9.63 -1.72
C GLY A 263 3.06 10.83 -2.22
N VAL A 264 4.15 10.63 -2.97
CA VAL A 264 4.88 11.72 -3.64
C VAL A 264 3.99 12.38 -4.70
N ILE A 265 3.30 11.61 -5.54
CA ILE A 265 2.40 12.16 -6.57
C ILE A 265 1.29 13.00 -5.91
N TRP A 266 0.68 12.49 -4.83
CA TRP A 266 -0.30 13.22 -4.03
C TRP A 266 0.27 14.54 -3.52
N LEU A 267 1.46 14.53 -2.92
CA LEU A 267 2.10 15.74 -2.40
C LEU A 267 2.47 16.76 -3.48
N ARG A 268 2.71 16.32 -4.71
CA ARG A 268 3.16 17.17 -5.82
C ARG A 268 2.00 17.72 -6.65
N THR A 269 0.87 17.04 -6.65
CA THR A 269 -0.28 17.39 -7.51
C THR A 269 -1.57 17.64 -6.74
N GLY A 270 -1.80 17.01 -5.59
CA GLY A 270 -3.08 17.04 -4.89
C GLY A 270 -4.23 16.52 -5.75
N SER A 271 -3.96 15.66 -6.75
CA SER A 271 -4.94 15.12 -7.68
C SER A 271 -5.33 13.71 -7.25
N ILE A 272 -6.58 13.56 -6.79
CA ILE A 272 -7.16 12.26 -6.41
C ILE A 272 -7.25 11.34 -7.63
N VAL A 273 -7.70 11.89 -8.77
CA VAL A 273 -7.82 11.13 -10.02
C VAL A 273 -6.49 10.57 -10.47
N LEU A 274 -5.41 11.36 -10.39
CA LEU A 274 -4.09 10.91 -10.84
C LEU A 274 -3.57 9.78 -9.97
N ILE A 275 -3.65 9.89 -8.64
CA ILE A 275 -3.18 8.82 -7.75
C ILE A 275 -4.03 7.55 -7.91
N ALA A 276 -5.35 7.68 -8.04
CA ALA A 276 -6.24 6.54 -8.22
C ALA A 276 -5.99 5.84 -9.56
N ALA A 277 -5.85 6.59 -10.66
CA ALA A 277 -5.56 6.03 -11.98
C ALA A 277 -4.18 5.35 -12.03
N THR A 278 -3.16 5.97 -11.42
CA THR A 278 -1.81 5.40 -11.35
C THR A 278 -1.83 4.09 -10.54
N HIS A 279 -2.54 4.07 -9.42
CA HIS A 279 -2.66 2.89 -8.58
C HIS A 279 -3.44 1.76 -9.29
N ALA A 280 -4.58 2.06 -9.90
CA ALA A 280 -5.33 1.09 -10.69
C ALA A 280 -4.47 0.49 -11.81
N LEU A 281 -3.64 1.32 -12.46
CA LEU A 281 -2.74 0.84 -13.50
C LEU A 281 -1.69 -0.13 -12.95
N PHE A 282 -1.07 0.15 -11.79
CA PHE A 282 -0.17 -0.81 -11.12
C PHE A 282 -0.85 -2.16 -10.85
N ASN A 283 -2.09 -2.13 -10.35
CA ASN A 283 -2.84 -3.33 -9.99
C ASN A 283 -3.29 -4.12 -11.23
N THR A 284 -3.43 -3.46 -12.38
CA THR A 284 -3.75 -4.12 -13.65
C THR A 284 -2.66 -5.13 -14.04
N GLY A 285 -1.38 -4.84 -13.78
CA GLY A 285 -0.28 -5.76 -14.10
C GLY A 285 -0.39 -7.09 -13.35
N GLY A 286 -0.68 -7.03 -12.05
CA GLY A 286 -0.92 -8.21 -11.22
C GLY A 286 -2.13 -9.01 -11.70
N MET A 287 -3.26 -8.31 -11.94
CA MET A 287 -4.48 -8.92 -12.48
C MET A 287 -4.24 -9.65 -13.81
N LEU A 288 -3.52 -9.03 -14.73
CA LEU A 288 -3.22 -9.63 -16.03
C LEU A 288 -2.21 -10.79 -15.94
N ALA A 289 -1.30 -10.77 -14.97
CA ALA A 289 -0.30 -11.81 -14.79
C ALA A 289 -0.83 -13.07 -14.09
N SER A 290 -1.77 -12.91 -13.15
CA SER A 290 -2.35 -14.02 -12.38
C SER A 290 -3.47 -14.78 -13.09
N GLY A 291 -4.03 -14.23 -14.18
CA GLY A 291 -5.04 -14.92 -14.98
C GLY A 291 -6.47 -14.92 -14.43
N PHE A 292 -6.80 -13.93 -13.58
CA PHE A 292 -8.00 -13.83 -12.72
C PHE A 292 -7.97 -14.74 -11.48
#